data_AF-A0A6G3WJE0-F1
#
_entry.id   AF-A0A6G3WJE0-F1
#
_cell.length_a   1.000
_cell.length_b   1.000
_cell.length_c   1.000
_cell.angle_alpha   90.00
_cell.angle_beta   90.00
_cell.angle_gamma   90.00
#
_symmetry.space_group_name_H-M   'P 1'
#
loop_
_entity.id
_entity.type
_entity.pdbx_description
1 polymer ?
#
loop_
_entity_poly.entity_id
_entity_poly.type
_entity_poly.pdbx_seq_one_letter_code
_entity_poly.pdbx_strand_id
1 'polypeptide(L)'
;AYPTRRLYGHYLMWVLDRLIGGAPPNVTITVHHATAVALRDAPGGRSAQVVTLDRGGEIAELDAVVLAQGHVPVEHTPREREFGRYARRNGLLYFPPANPADVDFAGIGAGRPTGLLGMGLTFFDIVALLTSGRGGVFERDGRSLVYRPSGQEPVLYAGSRRGIPYHARGENEKGVSGRHEPLFLTPAAIEELRDRHRATGTLSFLDHVWPLVSREVRAVYYRTLLAEGGDAAAGAVFCAEFVARGGPEGAEESALLDRY
;
A
#
# COMPACT_ATOMS: atom_id res chain seq x y z
N ALA A 1 -5.94 -16.36 -3.73
CA ALA A 1 -4.62 -16.41 -3.05
C ALA A 1 -3.71 -15.33 -3.64
N TYR A 2 -3.00 -14.57 -2.81
CA TYR A 2 -2.02 -13.59 -3.26
C TYR A 2 -0.69 -14.29 -3.60
N PRO A 3 0.05 -13.89 -4.65
CA PRO A 3 1.33 -14.48 -4.97
C PRO A 3 2.37 -14.20 -3.87
N THR A 4 3.34 -15.10 -3.70
CA THR A 4 4.47 -14.86 -2.79
C THR A 4 5.31 -13.69 -3.30
N ARG A 5 6.03 -12.99 -2.40
CA ARG A 5 6.97 -11.93 -2.80
C ARG A 5 7.99 -12.40 -3.84
N ARG A 6 8.47 -13.64 -3.72
CA ARG A 6 9.38 -14.27 -4.69
C ARG A 6 8.75 -14.35 -6.09
N LEU A 7 7.52 -14.86 -6.18
CA LEU A 7 6.82 -14.95 -7.46
C LEU A 7 6.52 -13.57 -8.05
N TYR A 8 6.16 -12.60 -7.20
CA TYR A 8 5.98 -11.22 -7.63
C TYR A 8 7.28 -10.61 -8.19
N GLY A 9 8.43 -10.87 -7.56
CA GLY A 9 9.74 -10.47 -8.10
C GLY A 9 10.03 -11.05 -9.48
N HIS A 10 9.76 -12.35 -9.70
CA HIS A 10 9.87 -12.97 -11.02
C HIS A 10 8.95 -12.33 -12.05
N TYR A 11 7.72 -12.01 -11.67
CA TYR A 11 6.78 -11.29 -12.53
C TYR A 11 7.32 -9.92 -12.95
N LEU A 12 7.89 -9.15 -12.02
CA LEU A 12 8.46 -7.83 -12.34
C LEU A 12 9.64 -7.93 -13.31
N MET A 13 10.52 -8.92 -13.13
CA MET A 13 11.61 -9.18 -14.07
C MET A 13 11.07 -9.57 -15.45
N TRP A 14 10.07 -10.45 -15.51
CA TRP A 14 9.42 -10.83 -16.75
C TRP A 14 8.77 -9.64 -17.47
N VAL A 15 8.12 -8.72 -16.74
CA VAL A 15 7.57 -7.48 -17.31
C VAL A 15 8.69 -6.59 -17.88
N LEU A 16 9.80 -6.42 -17.14
CA LEU A 16 10.94 -5.62 -17.61
C LEU A 16 11.50 -6.19 -18.92
N ASP A 17 11.73 -7.49 -18.99
CA ASP A 17 12.22 -8.16 -20.21
C ASP A 17 11.27 -7.94 -21.39
N ARG A 18 9.95 -8.01 -21.13
CA ARG A 18 8.93 -7.76 -22.16
C ARG A 18 8.93 -6.31 -22.65
N LEU A 19 9.14 -5.35 -21.75
CA LEU A 19 9.24 -3.93 -22.10
C LEU A 19 10.48 -3.64 -22.94
N ILE A 20 11.63 -4.19 -22.56
CA ILE A 20 12.89 -4.05 -23.32
C ILE A 20 12.73 -4.66 -24.72
N GLY A 21 12.22 -5.90 -24.82
CA GLY A 21 12.04 -6.58 -26.10
C GLY A 21 10.92 -6.02 -26.99
N GLY A 22 10.02 -5.20 -26.44
CA GLY A 22 8.87 -4.62 -27.12
C GLY A 22 8.92 -3.10 -27.30
N ALA A 23 10.06 -2.47 -27.00
CA ALA A 23 10.19 -1.02 -27.09
C ALA A 23 9.98 -0.53 -28.54
N PRO A 24 9.18 0.54 -28.77
CA PRO A 24 9.01 1.11 -30.09
C PRO A 24 10.31 1.77 -30.59
N PRO A 25 10.49 2.00 -31.91
CA PRO A 25 11.76 2.48 -32.47
C PRO A 25 12.28 3.82 -31.90
N ASN A 26 11.39 4.65 -31.34
CA ASN A 26 11.72 5.94 -30.75
C ASN A 26 12.00 5.87 -29.24
N VAL A 27 12.05 4.68 -28.63
CA VAL A 27 12.33 4.48 -27.21
C VAL A 27 13.50 3.52 -27.06
N THR A 28 14.55 3.97 -26.38
CA THR A 28 15.68 3.12 -25.98
C THR A 28 15.63 2.90 -24.48
N ILE A 29 15.74 1.64 -24.05
CA ILE A 29 15.77 1.27 -22.63
C ILE A 29 17.15 0.67 -22.35
N THR A 30 17.93 1.35 -21.50
CA THR A 30 19.25 0.90 -21.07
C THR A 30 19.22 0.56 -19.59
N VAL A 31 19.55 -0.69 -19.25
CA VAL A 31 19.62 -1.13 -17.85
C VAL A 31 21.01 -0.85 -17.30
N HIS A 32 21.07 -0.03 -16.25
CA HIS A 32 22.29 0.22 -15.49
C HIS A 32 22.25 -0.59 -14.19
N HIS A 33 23.06 -1.64 -14.07
CA HIS A 33 23.22 -2.43 -12.84
C HIS A 33 24.12 -1.71 -11.83
N ALA A 34 23.69 -0.53 -11.38
CA ALA A 34 24.40 0.34 -10.47
C ALA A 34 23.42 1.18 -9.63
N THR A 35 23.86 1.68 -8.50
CA THR A 35 23.07 2.58 -7.65
C THR A 35 23.33 4.02 -8.07
N ALA A 36 22.28 4.79 -8.36
CA ALA A 36 22.43 6.24 -8.51
C ALA A 36 22.67 6.88 -7.13
N VAL A 37 23.82 7.55 -6.96
CA VAL A 37 24.27 8.10 -5.67
C VAL A 37 24.29 9.62 -5.62
N ALA A 38 24.27 10.28 -6.77
CA ALA A 38 24.15 11.73 -6.85
C ALA A 38 23.42 12.16 -8.13
N LEU A 39 22.72 13.29 -8.04
CA LEU A 39 22.11 13.99 -9.16
C LEU A 39 22.56 15.45 -9.07
N ARG A 40 23.06 15.98 -10.18
CA ARG A 40 23.52 17.38 -10.29
C ARG A 40 23.18 17.95 -11.65
N ASP A 41 23.08 19.26 -11.75
CA ASP A 41 23.04 19.94 -13.04
C ASP A 41 24.44 19.94 -13.69
N ALA A 42 24.47 19.92 -15.01
CA ALA A 42 25.72 19.95 -15.76
C ALA A 42 26.43 21.32 -15.58
N PRO A 43 27.76 21.36 -15.47
CA PRO A 43 28.51 22.61 -15.43
C PRO A 43 28.29 23.39 -16.73
N GLY A 44 28.02 24.70 -16.65
CA GLY A 44 27.90 25.57 -17.83
C GLY A 44 26.49 26.03 -18.21
N GLY A 45 25.49 25.86 -17.33
CA GLY A 45 24.19 26.54 -17.45
C GLY A 45 23.23 25.97 -18.50
N ARG A 46 23.51 24.78 -19.04
CA ARG A 46 22.53 24.01 -19.81
C ARG A 46 21.63 23.26 -18.84
N SER A 47 20.34 23.13 -19.16
CA SER A 47 19.32 22.39 -18.40
C SER A 47 19.56 20.88 -18.30
N ALA A 48 20.72 20.39 -18.75
CA ALA A 48 21.06 18.97 -18.72
C ALA A 48 21.52 18.55 -17.32
N GLN A 49 21.05 17.39 -16.89
CA GLN A 49 21.34 16.78 -15.60
C GLN A 49 22.34 15.64 -15.77
N VAL A 50 23.06 15.34 -14.69
CA VAL A 50 24.04 14.26 -14.60
C VAL A 50 23.75 13.40 -13.37
N VAL A 51 23.63 12.09 -13.57
CA VAL A 51 23.49 11.09 -12.51
C VAL A 51 24.82 10.38 -12.31
N THR A 52 25.36 10.43 -11.09
CA THR A 52 26.54 9.65 -10.71
C THR A 52 26.13 8.29 -10.17
N LEU A 53 26.84 7.24 -10.60
CA LEU A 53 26.62 5.86 -10.19
C LEU A 53 27.68 5.45 -9.15
N ASP A 54 27.29 4.59 -8.20
CA ASP A 54 28.16 4.07 -7.13
C ASP A 54 29.44 3.39 -7.61
N ARG A 55 29.43 2.85 -8.83
CA ARG A 55 30.59 2.19 -9.46
C ARG A 55 31.49 3.13 -10.25
N GLY A 56 31.38 4.45 -10.05
CA GLY A 56 32.29 5.45 -10.62
C GLY A 56 31.97 5.88 -12.06
N GLY A 57 30.78 5.57 -12.57
CA GLY A 57 30.28 6.04 -13.87
C GLY A 57 29.31 7.20 -13.73
N GLU A 58 29.08 7.93 -14.82
CA GLU A 58 28.05 8.97 -14.91
C GLU A 58 27.15 8.76 -16.11
N ILE A 59 25.87 9.12 -15.96
CA ILE A 59 24.91 9.27 -17.06
C ILE A 59 24.68 10.77 -17.21
N ALA A 60 25.14 11.34 -18.32
CA ALA A 60 25.10 12.77 -18.60
C ALA A 60 24.06 13.10 -19.69
N GLU A 61 23.93 14.40 -20.01
CA GLU A 61 23.06 14.92 -21.07
C GLU A 61 21.57 14.58 -20.89
N LEU A 62 21.11 14.49 -19.64
CA LEU A 62 19.73 14.17 -19.31
C LEU A 62 18.88 15.44 -19.27
N ASP A 63 17.95 15.64 -20.19
CA ASP A 63 17.05 16.80 -20.16
C ASP A 63 16.11 16.78 -18.93
N ALA A 64 15.80 15.58 -18.42
CA ALA A 64 15.00 15.38 -17.22
C ALA A 64 15.33 14.05 -16.53
N VAL A 65 15.25 14.05 -15.20
CA VAL A 65 15.38 12.86 -14.36
C VAL A 65 14.12 12.68 -13.51
N VAL A 66 13.50 11.50 -13.62
CA VAL A 66 12.34 11.12 -12.79
C VAL A 66 12.80 10.20 -11.66
N LEU A 67 12.68 10.67 -10.42
CA LEU A 67 13.05 9.91 -9.23
C LEU A 67 11.93 8.93 -8.82
N ALA A 68 12.00 7.70 -9.30
CA ALA A 68 11.07 6.61 -8.98
C ALA A 68 11.63 5.65 -7.90
N GLN A 69 12.20 6.20 -6.83
CA GLN A 69 13.02 5.45 -5.85
C GLN A 69 12.21 4.63 -4.82
N GLY A 70 10.89 4.77 -4.80
CA GLY A 70 10.04 4.11 -3.81
C GLY A 70 10.32 4.59 -2.38
N HIS A 71 10.54 3.66 -1.46
CA HIS A 71 10.84 3.99 -0.06
C HIS A 71 12.35 4.09 0.14
N VAL A 72 12.83 5.28 0.49
CA VAL A 72 14.24 5.52 0.80
C VAL A 72 14.49 5.45 2.31
N PRO A 73 15.73 5.15 2.75
CA PRO A 73 16.09 5.27 4.16
C PRO A 73 15.73 6.66 4.68
N VAL A 74 15.02 6.71 5.81
CA VAL A 74 14.64 7.96 6.48
C VAL A 74 15.55 8.16 7.67
N GLU A 75 15.94 9.41 7.92
CA GLU A 75 16.68 9.75 9.13
C GLU A 75 15.89 9.36 10.38
N HIS A 76 16.59 8.76 11.35
CA HIS A 76 15.97 8.35 12.59
C HIS A 76 15.37 9.54 13.33
N THR A 77 14.15 9.41 13.84
CA THR A 77 13.54 10.43 14.69
C THR A 77 14.33 10.62 16.00
N PRO A 78 14.20 11.75 16.72
CA PRO A 78 14.84 11.93 18.02
C PRO A 78 14.60 10.76 18.99
N ARG A 79 13.38 10.21 18.96
CA ARG A 79 12.97 9.05 19.77
C ARG A 79 13.67 7.76 19.35
N GLU A 80 13.78 7.49 18.05
CA GLU A 80 14.52 6.32 17.54
C GLU A 80 16.01 6.41 17.88
N ARG A 81 16.61 7.60 17.76
CA ARG A 81 17.99 7.83 18.20
C ARG A 81 18.16 7.60 19.71
N GLU A 82 17.16 7.99 20.51
CA GLU A 82 17.15 7.72 21.94
C GLU A 82 17.07 6.23 22.25
N PHE A 83 16.18 5.47 21.58
CA PHE A 83 16.11 4.02 21.72
C PHE A 83 17.43 3.34 21.35
N GLY A 84 18.06 3.74 20.25
CA GLY A 84 19.38 3.24 19.87
C GLY A 84 20.45 3.53 20.93
N ARG A 85 20.47 4.73 21.52
CA ARG A 85 21.38 5.06 22.62
C ARG A 85 21.07 4.28 23.89
N TYR A 86 19.79 4.07 24.23
CA TYR A 86 19.38 3.30 25.39
C TYR A 86 19.80 1.83 25.23
N ALA A 87 19.55 1.25 24.06
CA ALA A 87 19.89 -0.14 23.79
C ALA A 87 21.41 -0.39 23.89
N ARG A 88 22.23 0.47 23.27
CA ARG A 88 23.70 0.41 23.40
C ARG A 88 24.16 0.48 24.85
N ARG A 89 23.61 1.41 25.64
CA ARG A 89 23.97 1.59 27.06
C ARG A 89 23.63 0.38 27.93
N ASN A 90 22.63 -0.41 27.54
CA ASN A 90 22.13 -1.53 28.32
C ASN A 90 22.43 -2.90 27.68
N GLY A 91 23.27 -2.97 26.63
CA GLY A 91 23.57 -4.22 25.92
C GLY A 91 22.35 -4.87 25.25
N LEU A 92 21.35 -4.08 24.87
CA LEU A 92 20.14 -4.55 24.20
C LEU A 92 20.29 -4.47 22.68
N LEU A 93 19.54 -5.32 21.98
CA LEU A 93 19.37 -5.20 20.54
C LEU A 93 18.30 -4.14 20.24
N TYR A 94 18.57 -3.28 19.27
CA TYR A 94 17.61 -2.32 18.75
C TYR A 94 17.62 -2.35 17.23
N PHE A 95 16.45 -2.62 16.66
CA PHE A 95 16.21 -2.61 15.23
C PHE A 95 15.39 -1.35 14.91
N PRO A 96 15.96 -0.36 14.20
CA PRO A 96 15.21 0.81 13.78
C PRO A 96 14.15 0.44 12.73
N PRO A 97 13.20 1.34 12.43
CA PRO A 97 12.23 1.13 11.36
C PRO A 97 12.95 0.81 10.03
N ALA A 98 12.63 -0.35 9.46
CA ALA A 98 13.14 -0.80 8.18
C ALA A 98 12.17 -1.81 7.56
N ASN A 99 12.38 -2.16 6.29
CA ASN A 99 11.67 -3.26 5.67
C ASN A 99 12.07 -4.58 6.35
N PRO A 100 11.11 -5.37 6.89
CA PRO A 100 11.43 -6.61 7.60
C PRO A 100 12.22 -7.64 6.80
N ALA A 101 12.13 -7.61 5.46
CA ALA A 101 12.89 -8.50 4.60
C ALA A 101 14.40 -8.18 4.56
N ASP A 102 14.79 -6.95 4.92
CA ASP A 102 16.16 -6.45 4.83
C ASP A 102 16.85 -6.43 6.21
N VAL A 103 16.19 -6.95 7.25
CA VAL A 103 16.70 -6.96 8.63
C VAL A 103 17.01 -8.39 9.05
N ASP A 104 18.24 -8.60 9.52
CA ASP A 104 18.63 -9.86 10.16
C ASP A 104 18.19 -9.88 11.63
N PHE A 105 17.19 -10.71 11.92
CA PHE A 105 16.68 -10.91 13.28
C PHE A 105 17.32 -12.08 14.03
N ALA A 106 18.40 -12.70 13.50
CA ALA A 106 19.05 -13.86 14.11
C ALA A 106 19.53 -13.62 15.56
N GLY A 107 19.89 -12.37 15.91
CA GLY A 107 20.28 -12.01 17.27
C GLY A 107 19.17 -12.12 18.32
N ILE A 108 17.90 -12.21 17.90
CA ILE A 108 16.76 -12.41 18.79
C ILE A 108 16.64 -13.92 19.09
N GLY A 109 17.16 -14.35 20.24
CA GLY A 109 17.11 -15.76 20.66
C GLY A 109 15.72 -16.27 21.05
N ALA A 110 15.59 -17.59 21.15
CA ALA A 110 14.40 -18.29 21.65
C ALA A 110 14.03 -17.82 23.06
N GLY A 111 12.74 -17.65 23.34
CA GLY A 111 12.22 -17.23 24.65
C GLY A 111 12.60 -15.80 25.06
N ARG A 112 13.39 -15.07 24.25
CA ARG A 112 13.87 -13.73 24.60
C ARG A 112 12.71 -12.72 24.61
N PRO A 113 12.49 -11.98 25.71
CA PRO A 113 11.54 -10.87 25.73
C PRO A 113 11.89 -9.84 24.66
N THR A 114 10.96 -9.59 23.74
CA THR A 114 11.18 -8.77 22.56
C THR A 114 10.00 -7.82 22.37
N GLY A 115 10.26 -6.51 22.49
CA GLY A 115 9.26 -5.48 22.25
C GLY A 115 9.14 -5.17 20.76
N LEU A 116 7.91 -5.14 20.24
CA LEU A 116 7.61 -4.73 18.87
C LEU A 116 6.69 -3.51 18.88
N LEU A 117 7.25 -2.36 18.50
CA LEU A 117 6.56 -1.07 18.54
C LEU A 117 5.96 -0.76 17.17
N GLY A 118 4.63 -0.83 17.09
CA GLY A 118 3.85 -0.68 15.87
C GLY A 118 3.14 -1.98 15.50
N MET A 119 1.84 -1.87 15.20
CA MET A 119 0.99 -3.00 14.79
C MET A 119 0.33 -2.73 13.43
N GLY A 120 1.09 -2.11 12.52
CA GLY A 120 0.68 -1.85 11.13
C GLY A 120 0.96 -3.04 10.22
N LEU A 121 1.04 -2.83 8.90
CA LEU A 121 1.22 -3.92 7.94
C LEU A 121 2.51 -4.74 8.16
N THR A 122 3.64 -4.08 8.41
CA THR A 122 4.94 -4.73 8.60
C THR A 122 5.06 -5.53 9.90
N PHE A 123 4.16 -5.30 10.87
CA PHE A 123 4.10 -6.08 12.11
C PHE A 123 3.90 -7.57 11.81
N PHE A 124 2.99 -7.89 10.88
CA PHE A 124 2.69 -9.26 10.53
C PHE A 124 3.85 -9.94 9.80
N ASP A 125 4.63 -9.20 9.01
CA ASP A 125 5.86 -9.72 8.40
C ASP A 125 6.88 -10.11 9.47
N ILE A 126 7.11 -9.24 10.47
CA ILE A 126 8.03 -9.52 11.58
C ILE A 126 7.54 -10.71 12.42
N VAL A 127 6.24 -10.74 12.75
CA VAL A 127 5.65 -11.90 13.44
C VAL A 127 5.89 -13.16 12.62
N ALA A 128 5.60 -13.16 11.32
CA ALA A 128 5.79 -14.33 10.47
C ALA A 128 7.27 -14.76 10.43
N LEU A 129 8.22 -13.83 10.31
CA LEU A 129 9.67 -14.13 10.34
C LEU A 129 10.13 -14.72 11.68
N LEU A 130 9.57 -14.25 12.80
CA LEU A 130 9.94 -14.69 14.15
C LEU A 130 9.15 -15.90 14.66
N THR A 131 8.15 -16.35 13.91
CA THR A 131 7.28 -17.49 14.24
C THR A 131 7.43 -18.59 13.18
N SER A 132 6.62 -18.56 12.12
CA SER A 132 6.68 -19.56 11.06
C SER A 132 8.00 -19.58 10.28
N GLY A 133 8.67 -18.44 10.16
CA GLY A 133 10.03 -18.33 9.63
C GLY A 133 11.08 -19.05 10.49
N ARG A 134 10.74 -19.42 11.72
CA ARG A 134 11.57 -20.22 12.64
C ARG A 134 11.09 -21.65 12.80
N GLY A 135 10.16 -22.10 11.96
CA GLY A 135 9.69 -23.49 11.91
C GLY A 135 8.38 -23.75 12.64
N GLY A 136 7.74 -22.74 13.26
CA GLY A 136 6.41 -22.93 13.81
C GLY A 136 5.33 -23.00 12.75
N VAL A 137 4.24 -23.70 13.04
CA VAL A 137 3.23 -24.04 12.03
C VAL A 137 1.83 -23.70 12.52
N PHE A 138 0.98 -23.20 11.62
CA PHE A 138 -0.44 -23.06 11.88
C PHE A 138 -1.17 -24.31 11.41
N GLU A 139 -1.79 -25.02 12.35
CA GLU A 139 -2.65 -26.17 12.07
C GLU A 139 -4.11 -25.73 12.07
N ARG A 140 -4.89 -26.28 11.14
CA ARG A 140 -6.33 -26.00 11.08
C ARG A 140 -7.06 -26.88 12.10
N ASP A 141 -7.86 -26.24 12.94
CA ASP A 141 -8.76 -26.87 13.89
C ASP A 141 -10.19 -26.40 13.59
N GLY A 142 -10.89 -27.15 12.73
CA GLY A 142 -12.19 -26.76 12.19
C GLY A 142 -12.13 -25.43 11.41
N ARG A 143 -12.80 -24.40 11.95
CA ARG A 143 -12.80 -23.03 11.39
C ARG A 143 -11.68 -22.14 11.94
N SER A 144 -10.94 -22.63 12.93
CA SER A 144 -9.88 -21.88 13.61
C SER A 144 -8.49 -22.33 13.15
N LEU A 145 -7.49 -21.51 13.48
CA LEU A 145 -6.08 -21.88 13.34
C LEU A 145 -5.46 -21.95 14.73
N VAL A 146 -4.70 -23.01 14.99
CA VAL A 146 -3.91 -23.18 16.21
C VAL A 146 -2.44 -23.09 15.81
N TYR A 147 -1.70 -22.16 16.42
CA TYR A 147 -0.27 -22.05 16.22
C TYR A 147 0.48 -23.08 17.07
N ARG A 148 1.37 -23.85 16.45
CA ARG A 148 2.31 -24.77 17.09
C ARG A 148 3.71 -24.14 17.07
N PRO A 149 4.25 -23.71 18.22
CA PRO A 149 5.59 -23.15 18.26
C PRO A 149 6.65 -24.24 18.01
N SER A 150 7.73 -23.84 17.36
CA SER A 150 8.95 -24.62 17.17
C SER A 150 9.86 -24.63 18.41
N GLY A 151 9.66 -23.68 19.32
CA GLY A 151 10.56 -23.43 20.44
C GLY A 151 11.70 -22.45 20.12
N GLN A 152 11.80 -21.98 18.88
CA GLN A 152 12.80 -20.98 18.45
C GLN A 152 12.25 -19.54 18.47
N GLU A 153 10.98 -19.37 18.78
CA GLU A 153 10.31 -18.08 18.84
C GLU A 153 10.73 -17.26 20.07
N PRO A 154 10.81 -15.92 19.96
CA PRO A 154 10.91 -15.04 21.12
C PRO A 154 9.56 -14.89 21.83
N VAL A 155 9.58 -14.26 23.00
CA VAL A 155 8.35 -13.77 23.66
C VAL A 155 8.08 -12.35 23.15
N LEU A 156 7.07 -12.20 22.29
CA LEU A 156 6.74 -10.93 21.66
C LEU A 156 5.78 -10.09 22.53
N TYR A 157 6.19 -8.86 22.82
CA TYR A 157 5.35 -7.83 23.44
C TYR A 157 5.06 -6.75 22.41
N ALA A 158 3.87 -6.79 21.82
CA ALA A 158 3.46 -5.86 20.79
C ALA A 158 2.72 -4.66 21.38
N GLY A 159 2.98 -3.47 20.86
CA GLY A 159 2.26 -2.26 21.26
C GLY A 159 2.16 -1.24 20.13
N SER A 160 1.03 -0.55 20.04
CA SER A 160 0.82 0.55 19.11
C SER A 160 0.01 1.65 19.79
N ARG A 161 0.00 2.86 19.22
CA ARG A 161 -0.82 3.98 19.74
C ARG A 161 -2.31 3.65 19.83
N ARG A 162 -2.83 2.84 18.91
CA ARG A 162 -4.25 2.43 18.86
C ARG A 162 -4.53 1.17 19.67
N GLY A 163 -3.50 0.43 20.11
CA GLY A 163 -3.66 -0.82 20.86
C GLY A 163 -4.24 -1.99 20.06
N ILE A 164 -4.62 -1.80 18.79
CA ILE A 164 -5.19 -2.83 17.92
C ILE A 164 -4.34 -3.01 16.65
N PRO A 165 -4.14 -4.26 16.17
CA PRO A 165 -3.49 -4.52 14.90
C PRO A 165 -4.43 -4.22 13.73
N TYR A 166 -3.88 -4.13 12.51
CA TYR A 166 -4.71 -4.02 11.30
C TYR A 166 -5.53 -5.29 11.07
N HIS A 167 -6.77 -5.12 10.61
CA HIS A 167 -7.59 -6.24 10.16
C HIS A 167 -7.04 -6.83 8.86
N ALA A 168 -7.28 -8.12 8.66
CA ALA A 168 -7.05 -8.74 7.37
C ALA A 168 -7.84 -7.98 6.29
N ARG A 169 -7.27 -7.90 5.08
CA ARG A 169 -8.03 -7.40 3.94
C ARG A 169 -9.18 -8.35 3.67
N GLY A 170 -10.37 -7.80 3.42
CA GLY A 170 -11.51 -8.59 2.95
C GLY A 170 -11.16 -9.34 1.67
N GLU A 171 -11.79 -10.50 1.49
CA GLU A 171 -11.71 -11.19 0.21
C GLU A 171 -12.38 -10.34 -0.87
N ASN A 172 -11.80 -10.32 -2.08
CA ASN A 172 -12.46 -9.64 -3.20
C ASN A 172 -13.59 -10.53 -3.72
N GLU A 173 -14.81 -10.24 -3.29
CA GLU A 173 -16.04 -10.97 -3.66
C GLU A 173 -16.36 -10.88 -5.17
N LYS A 174 -15.72 -9.95 -5.89
CA LYS A 174 -15.86 -9.81 -7.36
C LYS A 174 -14.92 -10.75 -8.13
N GLY A 175 -14.10 -11.54 -7.44
CA GLY A 175 -13.11 -12.40 -8.06
C GLY A 175 -11.98 -11.62 -8.72
N VAL A 176 -11.28 -12.26 -9.67
CA VAL A 176 -10.07 -11.68 -10.31
C VAL A 176 -10.41 -10.71 -11.44
N SER A 177 -11.50 -10.97 -12.17
CA SER A 177 -11.89 -10.22 -13.37
C SER A 177 -13.10 -9.31 -13.17
N GLY A 178 -13.89 -9.52 -12.11
CA GLY A 178 -15.08 -8.72 -11.84
C GLY A 178 -14.69 -7.28 -11.53
N ARG A 179 -15.31 -6.34 -12.25
CA ARG A 179 -15.13 -4.91 -12.06
C ARG A 179 -16.45 -4.30 -11.63
N HIS A 180 -16.36 -3.32 -10.74
CA HIS A 180 -17.47 -2.46 -10.42
C HIS A 180 -17.59 -1.41 -11.52
N GLU A 181 -18.77 -1.26 -12.10
CA GLU A 181 -19.09 -0.15 -12.99
C GLU A 181 -19.51 1.04 -12.13
N PRO A 182 -18.75 2.16 -12.13
CA PRO A 182 -19.06 3.31 -11.30
C PRO A 182 -20.43 3.90 -11.64
N LEU A 183 -21.23 4.21 -10.61
CA LEU A 183 -22.53 4.86 -10.73
C LEU A 183 -22.41 6.39 -10.69
N PHE A 184 -21.43 6.92 -9.95
CA PHE A 184 -21.23 8.35 -9.70
C PHE A 184 -19.88 8.85 -10.19
N LEU A 185 -18.79 8.12 -9.91
CA LEU A 185 -17.46 8.48 -10.38
C LEU A 185 -17.24 7.98 -11.83
N THR A 186 -18.10 8.44 -12.72
CA THR A 186 -18.17 8.02 -14.13
C THR A 186 -17.15 8.78 -14.99
N PRO A 187 -16.84 8.31 -16.22
CA PRO A 187 -16.04 9.07 -17.17
C PRO A 187 -16.58 10.48 -17.43
N ALA A 188 -17.90 10.65 -17.48
CA ALA A 188 -18.53 11.96 -17.67
C ALA A 188 -18.29 12.88 -16.47
N ALA A 189 -18.41 12.38 -15.24
CA ALA A 189 -18.09 13.13 -14.04
C ALA A 189 -16.61 13.53 -13.98
N ILE A 190 -15.71 12.66 -14.45
CA ILE A 190 -14.27 12.98 -14.55
C ILE A 190 -14.02 14.10 -15.56
N GLU A 191 -14.70 14.10 -16.71
CA GLU A 191 -14.59 15.20 -17.68
C GLU A 191 -15.12 16.52 -17.10
N GLU A 192 -16.23 16.50 -16.35
CA GLU A 192 -16.74 17.70 -15.67
C GLU A 192 -15.72 18.26 -14.65
N LEU A 193 -15.07 17.38 -13.89
CA LEU A 193 -14.00 17.79 -12.96
C LEU A 193 -12.80 18.40 -13.72
N ARG A 194 -12.45 17.87 -14.89
CA ARG A 194 -11.40 18.43 -15.76
C ARG A 194 -11.80 19.80 -16.30
N ASP A 195 -13.03 19.96 -16.75
CA ASP A 195 -13.57 21.24 -17.25
C ASP A 195 -13.57 22.30 -16.15
N ARG A 196 -14.01 21.92 -14.95
CA ARG A 196 -13.93 22.78 -13.77
C ARG A 196 -12.51 23.23 -13.50
N HIS A 197 -11.55 22.29 -13.47
CA HIS A 197 -10.15 22.62 -13.24
C HIS A 197 -9.60 23.55 -14.33
N ARG A 198 -9.95 23.33 -15.61
CA ARG A 198 -9.58 24.22 -16.71
C ARG A 198 -10.14 25.63 -16.54
N ALA A 199 -11.35 25.77 -16.00
CA ALA A 199 -12.01 27.06 -15.79
C ALA A 199 -11.52 27.81 -14.53
N THR A 200 -11.24 27.10 -13.44
CA THR A 200 -10.93 27.71 -12.12
C THR A 200 -9.46 27.61 -11.72
N GLY A 201 -8.67 26.81 -12.43
CA GLY A 201 -7.28 26.49 -12.10
C GLY A 201 -7.10 25.60 -10.86
N THR A 202 -8.18 25.22 -10.17
CA THR A 202 -8.10 24.48 -8.90
C THR A 202 -9.23 23.46 -8.74
N LEU A 203 -8.94 22.36 -8.06
CA LEU A 203 -9.90 21.33 -7.71
C LEU A 203 -9.75 20.95 -6.24
N SER A 204 -10.81 21.11 -5.45
CA SER A 204 -10.87 20.59 -4.08
C SER A 204 -11.27 19.11 -4.08
N PHE A 205 -10.46 18.26 -3.44
CA PHE A 205 -10.80 16.84 -3.25
C PHE A 205 -12.06 16.70 -2.39
N LEU A 206 -12.12 17.41 -1.25
CA LEU A 206 -13.22 17.29 -0.30
C LEU A 206 -14.55 17.78 -0.88
N ASP A 207 -14.53 18.82 -1.70
CA ASP A 207 -15.77 19.43 -2.20
C ASP A 207 -16.24 18.82 -3.52
N HIS A 208 -15.33 18.37 -4.39
CA HIS A 208 -15.68 17.94 -5.74
C HIS A 208 -15.52 16.43 -5.99
N VAL A 209 -14.57 15.76 -5.33
CA VAL A 209 -14.26 14.34 -5.61
C VAL A 209 -14.85 13.43 -4.52
N TRP A 210 -14.66 13.79 -3.26
CA TRP A 210 -15.10 13.01 -2.11
C TRP A 210 -16.62 12.73 -2.12
N PRO A 211 -17.51 13.67 -2.49
CA PRO A 211 -18.94 13.37 -2.54
C PRO A 211 -19.29 12.25 -3.53
N LEU A 212 -18.62 12.20 -4.69
CA LEU A 212 -18.81 11.14 -5.69
C LEU A 212 -18.33 9.78 -5.14
N VAL A 213 -17.16 9.77 -4.49
CA VAL A 213 -16.58 8.56 -3.87
C VAL A 213 -17.47 8.05 -2.74
N SER A 214 -17.94 8.94 -1.87
CA SER A 214 -18.82 8.60 -0.75
C SER A 214 -20.13 7.96 -1.23
N ARG A 215 -20.78 8.55 -2.25
CA ARG A 215 -22.01 8.01 -2.84
C ARG A 215 -21.79 6.65 -3.50
N GLU A 216 -20.67 6.48 -4.21
CA GLU A 216 -20.30 5.18 -4.79
C GLU A 216 -20.21 4.09 -3.72
N VAL A 217 -19.48 4.37 -2.63
CA VAL A 217 -19.31 3.43 -1.51
C VAL A 217 -20.64 3.13 -0.82
N ARG A 218 -21.50 4.13 -0.60
CA ARG A 218 -22.84 3.93 -0.01
C ARG A 218 -23.73 3.07 -0.89
N ALA A 219 -23.74 3.32 -2.20
CA ALA A 219 -24.53 2.52 -3.14
C ALA A 219 -24.13 1.04 -3.10
N VAL A 220 -22.82 0.76 -3.10
CA VAL A 220 -22.30 -0.62 -2.96
C VAL A 220 -22.65 -1.20 -1.60
N TYR A 221 -22.49 -0.44 -0.52
CA TYR A 221 -22.77 -0.90 0.84
C TYR A 221 -24.22 -1.35 1.01
N TYR A 222 -25.19 -0.48 0.70
CA TYR A 222 -26.62 -0.80 0.87
C TYR A 222 -27.09 -1.91 -0.06
N ARG A 223 -26.61 -1.93 -1.32
CA ARG A 223 -26.89 -3.04 -2.23
C ARG A 223 -26.42 -4.37 -1.66
N THR A 224 -25.23 -4.39 -1.06
CA THR A 224 -24.65 -5.60 -0.47
C THR A 224 -25.41 -6.00 0.79
N LEU A 225 -25.70 -5.04 1.68
CA LEU A 225 -26.46 -5.25 2.91
C LEU A 225 -27.84 -5.86 2.64
N LEU A 226 -28.58 -5.31 1.67
CA LEU A 226 -29.91 -5.82 1.30
C LEU A 226 -29.84 -7.20 0.65
N ALA A 227 -28.82 -7.45 -0.17
CA ALA A 227 -28.60 -8.77 -0.76
C ALA A 227 -28.24 -9.83 0.30
N GLU A 228 -27.40 -9.50 1.29
CA GLU A 228 -27.08 -10.39 2.42
C GLU A 228 -28.28 -10.66 3.32
N GLY A 229 -29.19 -9.68 3.45
CA GLY A 229 -30.49 -9.82 4.13
C GLY A 229 -31.51 -10.69 3.38
N GLY A 230 -31.17 -11.19 2.18
CA GLY A 230 -32.02 -12.05 1.37
C GLY A 230 -32.88 -11.33 0.33
N ASP A 231 -32.73 -10.01 0.17
CA ASP A 231 -33.49 -9.20 -0.78
C ASP A 231 -32.58 -8.47 -1.78
N ALA A 232 -31.98 -9.25 -2.68
CA ALA A 232 -31.13 -8.70 -3.75
C ALA A 232 -31.92 -7.78 -4.71
N ALA A 233 -33.23 -7.98 -4.83
CA ALA A 233 -34.09 -7.13 -5.67
C ALA A 233 -34.24 -5.74 -5.06
N ALA A 234 -34.48 -5.65 -3.74
CA ALA A 234 -34.47 -4.39 -3.01
C ALA A 234 -33.14 -3.64 -3.16
N GLY A 235 -32.00 -4.35 -3.14
CA GLY A 235 -30.69 -3.74 -3.39
C GLY A 235 -30.57 -3.07 -4.76
N ALA A 236 -31.13 -3.69 -5.81
CA ALA A 236 -31.16 -3.11 -7.15
C ALA A 236 -32.09 -1.89 -7.25
N VAL A 237 -33.27 -1.97 -6.63
CA VAL A 237 -34.23 -0.85 -6.56
C VAL A 237 -33.62 0.33 -5.82
N PHE A 238 -33.00 0.09 -4.66
CA PHE A 238 -32.30 1.11 -3.89
C PHE A 238 -31.24 1.81 -4.75
N CYS A 239 -30.38 1.07 -5.46
CA CYS A 239 -29.35 1.68 -6.31
C CYS A 239 -29.96 2.58 -7.39
N ALA A 240 -31.03 2.15 -8.05
CA ALA A 240 -31.69 2.94 -9.08
C ALA A 240 -32.25 4.26 -8.51
N GLU A 241 -32.91 4.21 -7.36
CA GLU A 241 -33.43 5.40 -6.68
C GLU A 241 -32.32 6.32 -6.17
N PHE A 242 -31.25 5.74 -5.62
CA PHE A 242 -30.10 6.47 -5.07
C PHE A 242 -29.33 7.22 -6.18
N VAL A 243 -29.23 6.62 -7.37
CA VAL A 243 -28.67 7.28 -8.56
C VAL A 243 -29.59 8.40 -9.06
N ALA A 244 -30.89 8.13 -9.18
CA ALA A 244 -31.86 9.09 -9.72
C ALA A 244 -31.97 10.38 -8.89
N ARG A 245 -31.71 10.33 -7.57
CA ARG A 245 -31.78 11.50 -6.68
C ARG A 245 -30.62 12.49 -6.83
N GLY A 246 -29.58 12.16 -7.62
CA GLY A 246 -28.75 13.15 -8.32
C GLY A 246 -28.31 14.43 -7.58
N GLY A 247 -27.92 14.38 -6.30
CA GLY A 247 -27.54 15.57 -5.53
C GLY A 247 -26.54 15.29 -4.39
N PRO A 248 -25.97 16.33 -3.76
CA PRO A 248 -25.14 16.19 -2.56
C PRO A 248 -25.98 15.72 -1.36
N GLU A 249 -25.30 15.26 -0.30
CA GLU A 249 -25.92 14.80 0.94
C GLU A 249 -27.01 15.77 1.42
N GLY A 250 -28.22 15.26 1.58
CA GLY A 250 -29.39 16.07 1.93
C GLY A 250 -30.54 15.23 2.47
N ALA A 251 -31.62 15.89 2.90
CA ALA A 251 -32.76 15.24 3.57
C ALA A 251 -33.40 14.10 2.75
N GLU A 252 -33.39 14.20 1.42
CA GLU A 252 -33.93 13.16 0.53
C GLU A 252 -33.04 11.92 0.41
N GLU A 253 -31.73 12.09 0.56
CA GLU A 253 -30.78 10.98 0.67
C GLU A 253 -30.99 10.29 2.03
N SER A 254 -31.01 11.05 3.14
CA SER A 254 -31.26 10.50 4.46
C SER A 254 -32.59 9.74 4.53
N ALA A 255 -33.68 10.29 3.97
CA ALA A 255 -34.96 9.61 3.92
C ALA A 255 -34.95 8.32 3.06
N LEU A 256 -34.07 8.23 2.05
CA LEU A 256 -33.85 6.98 1.33
C LEU A 256 -33.19 5.93 2.22
N LEU A 257 -32.12 6.36 2.91
CA LEU A 257 -31.30 5.50 3.74
C LEU A 257 -32.07 5.02 4.98
N ASP A 258 -32.97 5.84 5.53
CA ASP A 258 -33.82 5.46 6.67
C ASP A 258 -34.93 4.46 6.30
N ARG A 259 -35.28 4.35 5.01
CA ARG A 259 -36.30 3.41 4.53
C ARG A 259 -35.80 1.97 4.43
N TYR A 260 -34.48 1.78 4.33
CA TYR A 260 -33.82 0.48 4.12
C TYR A 260 -32.92 0.12 5.29
#